data_AF-A0A3C0VWC5-F1
#
_entry.id   AF-A0A3C0VWC5-F1
#
_cell.length_a   1.000
_cell.length_b   1.000
_cell.length_c   1.000
_cell.angle_alpha   90.00
_cell.angle_beta   90.00
_cell.angle_gamma   90.00
#
_symmetry.space_group_name_H-M   'P 1'
#
loop_
_entity.id
_entity.type
_entity.pdbx_description
1 polymer ?
#
loop_
_entity_poly.entity_id
_entity_poly.type
_entity_poly.pdbx_seq_one_letter_code
_entity_poly.pdbx_strand_id
1 'polypeptide(L)'
;MKKTVFMMMGLALLSPPGQAAKLDKANVAKDSKFVMHLDFDAIRTSKLGSTVIKQAREEEGEERIEAMMEIIGFDPFTALKGMTMSGNGEEENGLIVLKHAADTKKVVSFIKLDEEYRPTEYKERTIHSVGQAGERGYISFVNKSTAVIAPSRELARDGINLVNGKGTAKKLPGPIGEISKKAKAPFMMGYADLDGLEDVIEDPTVNDMAREAMMIVGESGDDLVMSVQVVAQSVETAEHMQNMVNGLIGFAALGQEDNPELKDLLKALKVSRKESTITVDFKMAVEKILEAVDPALEDLDLDIDIDLGAKDKDEDKDE
;
A
#
# COMPACT_ATOMS: atom_id res chain seq x y z
N MET A 1 15.49 -8.49 -62.19
CA MET A 1 15.35 -9.97 -62.13
C MET A 1 15.78 -10.44 -60.74
N LYS A 2 14.88 -11.15 -60.03
CA LYS A 2 15.15 -12.25 -59.07
C LYS A 2 16.11 -11.94 -57.90
N LYS A 3 15.77 -12.12 -56.61
CA LYS A 3 14.74 -12.93 -55.95
C LYS A 3 14.61 -12.49 -54.48
N THR A 4 13.37 -12.55 -54.03
CA THR A 4 12.74 -12.53 -52.70
C THR A 4 13.45 -13.34 -51.60
N VAL A 5 13.05 -13.04 -50.34
CA VAL A 5 12.96 -13.88 -49.11
C VAL A 5 13.80 -13.25 -47.97
N PHE A 6 13.29 -12.80 -46.82
CA PHE A 6 12.20 -13.27 -45.97
C PHE A 6 11.44 -12.10 -45.28
N MET A 7 10.12 -12.13 -45.35
CA MET A 7 9.19 -11.49 -44.42
C MET A 7 8.89 -12.53 -43.32
N MET A 8 9.25 -12.29 -42.06
CA MET A 8 8.69 -12.99 -40.90
C MET A 8 8.94 -12.23 -39.60
N MET A 9 7.86 -12.05 -38.83
CA MET A 9 7.78 -11.70 -37.41
C MET A 9 8.35 -10.31 -37.02
N GLY A 10 7.54 -9.30 -36.70
CA GLY A 10 6.27 -9.44 -36.00
C GLY A 10 6.49 -9.97 -34.59
N LEU A 11 7.33 -9.30 -33.80
CA LEU A 11 7.03 -9.08 -32.39
C LEU A 11 7.18 -7.59 -32.17
N ALA A 12 6.05 -6.93 -31.97
CA ALA A 12 6.05 -5.75 -31.13
C ALA A 12 6.86 -6.11 -29.88
N LEU A 13 7.84 -5.29 -29.51
CA LEU A 13 8.13 -5.10 -28.10
C LEU A 13 6.93 -4.36 -27.49
N LEU A 14 5.77 -5.03 -27.51
CA LEU A 14 4.89 -5.04 -26.36
C LEU A 14 5.75 -5.72 -25.30
N SER A 15 6.58 -4.93 -24.61
CA SER A 15 6.71 -5.15 -23.18
C SER A 15 5.28 -5.39 -22.72
N PRO A 16 4.91 -6.57 -22.20
CA PRO A 16 3.59 -6.69 -21.61
C PRO A 16 3.48 -5.49 -20.68
N PRO A 17 2.45 -4.63 -20.81
CA PRO A 17 2.26 -3.52 -19.89
C PRO A 17 2.48 -4.14 -18.53
N GLY A 18 3.54 -3.66 -17.86
CA GLY A 18 4.17 -4.32 -16.73
C GLY A 18 3.04 -4.89 -15.91
N GLN A 19 3.01 -6.21 -15.80
CA GLN A 19 1.90 -6.89 -15.16
C GLN A 19 1.95 -6.37 -13.74
N ALA A 20 1.13 -5.34 -13.49
CA ALA A 20 0.99 -4.65 -12.23
C ALA A 20 1.06 -5.74 -11.16
N ALA A 21 1.86 -5.54 -10.11
CA ALA A 21 2.04 -6.52 -9.04
C ALA A 21 0.73 -6.72 -8.28
N LYS A 22 -0.32 -7.17 -8.97
CA LYS A 22 -1.68 -7.41 -8.51
C LYS A 22 -1.58 -8.25 -7.26
N LEU A 23 -2.46 -7.94 -6.31
CA LEU A 23 -2.66 -8.72 -5.10
C LEU A 23 -2.61 -10.22 -5.41
N ASP A 24 -1.50 -10.84 -5.00
CA ASP A 24 -1.34 -12.28 -5.05
C ASP A 24 -2.10 -12.87 -3.87
N LYS A 25 -3.33 -13.30 -4.14
CA LYS A 25 -4.23 -13.85 -3.13
C LYS A 25 -3.65 -15.07 -2.43
N ALA A 26 -2.69 -15.77 -3.04
CA ALA A 26 -2.00 -16.89 -2.41
C ALA A 26 -1.12 -16.44 -1.22
N ASN A 27 -0.76 -15.15 -1.16
CA ASN A 27 0.04 -14.55 -0.10
C ASN A 27 -0.81 -13.89 1.00
N VAL A 28 -2.10 -14.22 1.09
CA VAL A 28 -2.99 -13.78 2.18
C VAL A 28 -3.37 -14.99 3.03
N ALA A 29 -3.04 -14.97 4.32
CA ALA A 29 -3.34 -16.07 5.23
C ALA A 29 -4.85 -16.23 5.45
N LYS A 30 -5.32 -17.48 5.61
CA LYS A 30 -6.75 -17.81 5.70
C LYS A 30 -7.50 -17.04 6.80
N ASP A 31 -6.84 -16.86 7.92
CA ASP A 31 -7.33 -16.23 9.15
C ASP A 31 -7.24 -14.70 9.13
N SER A 32 -6.60 -14.11 8.12
CA SER A 32 -6.55 -12.65 7.98
C SER A 32 -7.96 -12.06 7.91
N LYS A 33 -8.20 -11.04 8.72
CA LYS A 33 -9.42 -10.25 8.77
C LYS A 33 -9.31 -8.99 7.92
N PHE A 34 -8.10 -8.42 7.83
CA PHE A 34 -7.82 -7.35 6.90
C PHE A 34 -6.73 -7.72 5.89
N VAL A 35 -6.75 -7.02 4.75
CA VAL A 35 -5.70 -7.04 3.73
C VAL A 35 -5.56 -5.62 3.18
N MET A 36 -4.32 -5.15 3.08
CA MET A 36 -3.96 -3.95 2.35
C MET A 36 -2.88 -4.29 1.34
N HIS A 37 -3.02 -3.78 0.12
CA HIS A 37 -2.09 -4.06 -0.95
C HIS A 37 -1.73 -2.80 -1.70
N LEU A 38 -0.42 -2.58 -1.88
CA LEU A 38 0.16 -1.52 -2.68
C LEU A 38 0.93 -2.12 -3.85
N ASP A 39 0.72 -1.55 -5.03
CA ASP A 39 1.39 -1.92 -6.26
C ASP A 39 2.30 -0.76 -6.68
N PHE A 40 3.55 -0.79 -6.22
CA PHE A 40 4.53 0.26 -6.49
C PHE A 40 4.86 0.37 -7.99
N ASP A 41 4.73 -0.72 -8.75
CA ASP A 41 4.83 -0.65 -10.21
C ASP A 41 3.71 0.21 -10.79
N ALA A 42 2.47 -0.05 -10.39
CA ALA A 42 1.34 0.76 -10.83
C ALA A 42 1.44 2.23 -10.37
N ILE A 43 1.85 2.50 -9.12
CA ILE A 43 2.08 3.88 -8.62
C ILE A 43 3.10 4.61 -9.49
N ARG A 44 4.26 4.00 -9.78
CA ARG A 44 5.29 4.64 -10.61
C ARG A 44 4.85 4.91 -12.03
N THR A 45 3.96 4.09 -12.58
CA THR A 45 3.42 4.29 -13.93
C THR A 45 2.21 5.21 -13.97
N SER A 46 1.62 5.50 -12.82
CA SER A 46 0.47 6.40 -12.71
C SER A 46 0.92 7.84 -12.83
N LYS A 47 0.05 8.70 -13.35
CA LYS A 47 0.35 10.12 -13.53
C LYS A 47 0.53 10.81 -12.18
N LEU A 48 -0.36 10.52 -11.23
CA LEU A 48 -0.27 11.05 -9.87
C LEU A 48 1.03 10.56 -9.20
N GLY A 49 1.26 9.25 -9.20
CA GLY A 49 2.38 8.65 -8.50
C GLY A 49 3.73 9.04 -9.11
N SER A 50 3.85 9.07 -10.44
CA SER A 50 5.08 9.56 -11.09
C SER A 50 5.35 11.03 -10.82
N THR A 51 4.31 11.88 -10.75
CA THR A 51 4.48 13.30 -10.42
C THR A 51 4.94 13.47 -8.97
N VAL A 52 4.29 12.81 -8.02
CA VAL A 52 4.66 12.86 -6.59
C VAL A 52 6.07 12.29 -6.36
N ILE A 53 6.42 11.18 -6.99
CA ILE A 53 7.77 10.59 -6.86
C ILE A 53 8.82 11.53 -7.46
N LYS A 54 8.52 12.20 -8.58
CA LYS A 54 9.44 13.18 -9.17
C LYS A 54 9.67 14.36 -8.23
N GLN A 55 8.60 14.91 -7.65
CA GLN A 55 8.69 16.02 -6.70
C GLN A 55 9.46 15.62 -5.44
N ALA A 56 9.13 14.49 -4.82
CA ALA A 56 9.84 14.01 -3.63
C ALA A 56 11.34 13.80 -3.88
N ARG A 57 11.72 13.36 -5.10
CA ARG A 57 13.14 13.24 -5.47
C ARG A 57 13.84 14.59 -5.66
N GLU A 58 13.13 15.56 -6.20
CA GLU A 58 13.63 16.93 -6.36
C GLU A 58 13.82 17.62 -5.00
N GLU A 59 12.91 17.40 -4.05
CA GLU A 59 12.96 17.92 -2.68
C GLU A 59 14.07 17.27 -1.84
N GLU A 60 14.18 15.94 -1.85
CA GLU A 60 15.23 15.23 -1.12
C GLU A 60 16.64 15.46 -1.70
N GLY A 61 16.73 15.70 -3.01
CA GLY A 61 17.97 15.87 -3.74
C GLY A 61 18.65 14.55 -4.12
N GLU A 62 19.15 14.49 -5.36
CA GLU A 62 19.78 13.27 -5.90
C GLU A 62 21.00 12.81 -5.07
N GLU A 63 21.79 13.74 -4.51
CA GLU A 63 22.96 13.38 -3.69
C GLU A 63 22.58 12.61 -2.41
N ARG A 64 21.49 13.01 -1.74
CA ARG A 64 21.01 12.33 -0.52
C ARG A 64 20.46 10.95 -0.86
N ILE A 65 19.75 10.84 -1.98
CA ILE A 65 19.23 9.57 -2.49
C ILE A 65 20.40 8.65 -2.85
N GLU A 66 21.42 9.14 -3.54
CA GLU A 66 22.64 8.40 -3.87
C GLU A 66 23.37 7.90 -2.62
N ALA A 67 23.57 8.76 -1.61
CA ALA A 67 24.18 8.37 -0.35
C ALA A 67 23.38 7.27 0.37
N MET A 68 22.06 7.39 0.41
CA MET A 68 21.19 6.34 0.95
C MET A 68 21.32 5.04 0.16
N MET A 69 21.33 5.10 -1.17
CA MET A 69 21.50 3.93 -2.05
C MET A 69 22.86 3.24 -1.84
N GLU A 70 23.92 3.99 -1.55
CA GLU A 70 25.23 3.43 -1.18
C GLU A 70 25.16 2.63 0.12
N ILE A 71 24.42 3.13 1.11
CA ILE A 71 24.26 2.50 2.43
C ILE A 71 23.37 1.24 2.35
N ILE A 72 22.14 1.37 1.84
CA ILE A 72 21.15 0.28 1.87
C ILE A 72 21.27 -0.66 0.66
N GLY A 73 21.96 -0.22 -0.39
CA GLY A 73 22.30 -1.02 -1.56
C GLY A 73 21.19 -1.14 -2.61
N PHE A 74 20.13 -0.36 -2.51
CA PHE A 74 19.04 -0.30 -3.49
C PHE A 74 18.33 1.07 -3.44
N ASP A 75 17.67 1.41 -4.54
CA ASP A 75 16.80 2.57 -4.64
C ASP A 75 15.39 2.23 -4.14
N PRO A 76 14.89 2.83 -3.04
CA PRO A 76 13.58 2.48 -2.49
C PRO A 76 12.43 2.84 -3.43
N PHE A 77 12.58 3.85 -4.29
CA PHE A 77 11.54 4.25 -5.22
C PHE A 77 11.40 3.24 -6.38
N THR A 78 12.47 2.58 -6.79
CA THR A 78 12.45 1.68 -7.96
C THR A 78 12.55 0.19 -7.61
N ALA A 79 13.16 -0.15 -6.48
CA ALA A 79 13.36 -1.54 -6.07
C ALA A 79 12.10 -2.18 -5.52
N LEU A 80 11.21 -1.44 -4.87
CA LEU A 80 9.94 -1.97 -4.37
C LEU A 80 8.95 -2.16 -5.52
N LYS A 81 8.32 -3.34 -5.58
CA LYS A 81 7.41 -3.75 -6.66
C LYS A 81 5.97 -3.85 -6.19
N GLY A 82 5.77 -4.44 -5.03
CA GLY A 82 4.46 -4.46 -4.38
C GLY A 82 4.57 -4.90 -2.93
N MET A 83 3.58 -4.56 -2.12
CA MET A 83 3.50 -4.93 -0.72
C MET A 83 2.09 -5.38 -0.41
N THR A 84 1.96 -6.51 0.28
CA THR A 84 0.69 -6.97 0.82
C THR A 84 0.83 -7.12 2.32
N MET A 85 0.04 -6.37 3.08
CA MET A 85 -0.11 -6.52 4.52
C MET A 85 -1.42 -7.22 4.82
N SER A 86 -1.42 -8.16 5.75
CA SER A 86 -2.62 -8.88 6.18
C SER A 86 -2.49 -9.36 7.62
N GLY A 87 -3.60 -9.42 8.35
CA GLY A 87 -3.61 -9.86 9.74
C GLY A 87 -5.02 -9.96 10.29
N ASN A 88 -5.16 -10.36 11.56
CA ASN A 88 -6.43 -10.46 12.27
C ASN A 88 -6.76 -9.23 13.13
N GLY A 89 -5.88 -8.21 13.17
CA GLY A 89 -6.04 -6.98 13.96
C GLY A 89 -5.21 -6.96 15.24
N GLU A 90 -4.85 -8.11 15.81
CA GLU A 90 -3.99 -8.18 16.98
C GLU A 90 -2.59 -7.62 16.66
N GLU A 91 -1.99 -6.94 17.64
CA GLU A 91 -0.68 -6.25 17.50
C GLU A 91 0.41 -7.19 16.95
N GLU A 92 0.42 -8.45 17.37
CA GLU A 92 1.41 -9.45 16.95
C GLU A 92 1.01 -10.28 15.70
N ASN A 93 -0.07 -9.90 15.01
CA ASN A 93 -0.61 -10.67 13.88
C ASN A 93 -0.50 -9.96 12.52
N GLY A 94 0.33 -8.92 12.40
CA GLY A 94 0.60 -8.26 11.12
C GLY A 94 1.63 -9.01 10.27
N LEU A 95 1.24 -9.56 9.13
CA LEU A 95 2.15 -10.17 8.15
C LEU A 95 2.28 -9.28 6.91
N ILE A 96 3.52 -8.94 6.54
CA ILE A 96 3.84 -8.26 5.30
C ILE A 96 4.56 -9.21 4.34
N VAL A 97 4.05 -9.32 3.11
CA VAL A 97 4.73 -9.94 1.98
C VAL A 97 5.17 -8.83 1.02
N LEU A 98 6.47 -8.64 0.91
CA LEU A 98 7.09 -7.60 0.09
C LEU A 98 7.69 -8.20 -1.19
N LYS A 99 7.28 -7.68 -2.34
CA LYS A 99 7.89 -7.96 -3.64
C LYS A 99 8.91 -6.87 -3.96
N HIS A 100 10.13 -7.27 -4.30
CA HIS A 100 11.24 -6.34 -4.51
C HIS A 100 12.20 -6.81 -5.60
N ALA A 101 13.06 -5.88 -6.03
CA ALA A 101 14.23 -6.11 -6.89
C ALA A 101 15.56 -5.77 -6.17
N ALA A 102 15.52 -5.48 -4.88
CA ALA A 102 16.70 -5.15 -4.06
C ALA A 102 17.73 -6.29 -4.03
N ASP A 103 19.02 -5.93 -3.91
CA ASP A 103 20.11 -6.88 -3.64
C ASP A 103 20.02 -7.37 -2.18
N THR A 104 19.40 -8.53 -2.00
CA THR A 104 19.16 -9.10 -0.67
C THR A 104 20.44 -9.32 0.12
N LYS A 105 21.60 -9.51 -0.52
CA LYS A 105 22.86 -9.67 0.21
C LYS A 105 23.30 -8.37 0.86
N LYS A 106 23.15 -7.23 0.15
CA LYS A 106 23.44 -5.90 0.70
C LYS A 106 22.48 -5.55 1.82
N VAL A 107 21.18 -5.77 1.62
CA VAL A 107 20.18 -5.56 2.69
C VAL A 107 20.49 -6.41 3.92
N VAL A 108 20.84 -7.69 3.74
CA VAL A 108 21.25 -8.56 4.86
C VAL A 108 22.54 -8.08 5.53
N SER A 109 23.45 -7.43 4.78
CA SER A 109 24.68 -6.89 5.36
C SER A 109 24.39 -5.65 6.19
N PHE A 110 23.46 -4.80 5.75
CA PHE A 110 22.99 -3.63 6.48
C PHE A 110 22.27 -4.01 7.78
N ILE A 111 21.28 -4.92 7.74
CA ILE A 111 20.55 -5.33 8.96
C ILE A 111 21.42 -6.03 10.00
N LYS A 112 22.59 -6.55 9.61
CA LYS A 112 23.57 -7.16 10.52
C LYS A 112 24.38 -6.13 11.31
N LEU A 113 24.32 -4.85 10.92
CA LEU A 113 24.95 -3.76 11.65
C LEU A 113 24.20 -3.42 12.95
N ASP A 114 22.94 -3.82 13.06
CA ASP A 114 22.15 -3.71 14.28
C ASP A 114 22.76 -4.56 15.41
N GLU A 115 23.03 -3.95 16.57
CA GLU A 115 23.68 -4.62 17.71
C GLU A 115 22.85 -5.77 18.29
N GLU A 116 21.53 -5.69 18.12
CA GLU A 116 20.54 -6.68 18.55
C GLU A 116 20.21 -7.73 17.48
N TYR A 117 20.89 -7.69 16.34
CA TYR A 117 20.71 -8.66 15.27
C TYR A 117 20.84 -10.11 15.78
N ARG A 118 19.84 -10.93 15.46
CA ARG A 118 19.86 -12.38 15.74
C ARG A 118 19.36 -13.15 14.52
N PRO A 119 20.17 -14.05 13.92
CA PRO A 119 19.67 -14.98 12.91
C PRO A 119 18.96 -16.16 13.57
N THR A 120 17.90 -16.66 12.95
CA THR A 120 17.30 -17.95 13.28
C THR A 120 17.07 -18.75 12.01
N GLU A 121 17.60 -19.97 11.96
CA GLU A 121 17.37 -20.86 10.81
C GLU A 121 15.97 -21.46 10.83
N TYR A 122 15.33 -21.51 9.66
CA TYR A 122 14.07 -22.17 9.42
C TYR A 122 14.05 -22.82 8.04
N LYS A 123 14.19 -24.14 8.00
CA LYS A 123 14.36 -24.92 6.75
C LYS A 123 15.58 -24.42 5.97
N GLU A 124 15.42 -24.02 4.71
CA GLU A 124 16.48 -23.49 3.83
C GLU A 124 16.57 -21.96 3.86
N ARG A 125 15.97 -21.31 4.86
CA ARG A 125 15.88 -19.86 4.99
C ARG A 125 16.35 -19.39 6.35
N THR A 126 16.96 -18.21 6.38
CA THR A 126 17.25 -17.49 7.62
C THR A 126 16.15 -16.47 7.88
N ILE A 127 15.71 -16.41 9.14
CA ILE A 127 14.91 -15.32 9.68
C ILE A 127 15.87 -14.37 10.39
N HIS A 128 15.91 -13.13 9.94
CA HIS A 128 16.71 -12.05 10.49
C HIS A 128 15.87 -11.27 11.49
N SER A 129 16.23 -11.36 12.77
CA SER A 129 15.63 -10.54 13.82
C SER A 129 16.43 -9.26 13.99
N VAL A 130 15.74 -8.12 14.06
CA VAL A 130 16.33 -6.76 14.14
C VAL A 130 15.52 -5.95 15.15
N GLY A 131 16.17 -5.06 15.90
CA GLY A 131 15.52 -4.21 16.89
C GLY A 131 15.44 -4.82 18.30
N GLN A 132 15.06 -3.95 19.24
CA GLN A 132 15.11 -4.22 20.67
C GLN A 132 14.13 -5.30 21.13
N ALA A 133 14.42 -5.94 22.25
CA ALA A 133 13.48 -6.84 22.89
C ALA A 133 12.16 -6.10 23.22
N GLY A 134 11.03 -6.60 22.67
CA GLY A 134 9.71 -5.96 22.77
C GLY A 134 9.24 -5.33 21.44
N GLU A 135 10.16 -4.79 20.64
CA GLU A 135 9.87 -4.11 19.36
C GLU A 135 10.52 -4.81 18.17
N ARG A 136 10.92 -6.07 18.37
CA ARG A 136 11.74 -6.82 17.43
C ARG A 136 10.96 -7.19 16.17
N GLY A 137 11.46 -6.73 15.02
CA GLY A 137 10.99 -7.16 13.70
C GLY A 137 11.69 -8.44 13.22
N TYR A 138 10.98 -9.25 12.43
CA TYR A 138 11.49 -10.48 11.83
C TYR A 138 11.35 -10.42 10.32
N ILE A 139 12.47 -10.52 9.61
CA ILE A 139 12.55 -10.43 8.15
C ILE A 139 13.13 -11.72 7.57
N SER A 140 12.51 -12.29 6.53
CA SER A 140 13.09 -13.40 5.80
C SER A 140 12.96 -13.22 4.29
N PHE A 141 14.07 -13.34 3.58
CA PHE A 141 14.10 -13.35 2.12
C PHE A 141 13.76 -14.74 1.60
N VAL A 142 12.48 -14.98 1.31
CA VAL A 142 11.97 -16.28 0.85
C VAL A 142 12.54 -16.66 -0.52
N ASN A 143 12.77 -15.67 -1.38
CA ASN A 143 13.48 -15.83 -2.65
C ASN A 143 14.11 -14.49 -3.07
N LYS A 144 14.72 -14.43 -4.27
CA LYS A 144 15.40 -13.21 -4.78
C LYS A 144 14.48 -11.98 -4.93
N SER A 145 13.17 -12.18 -4.94
CA SER A 145 12.18 -11.16 -5.25
C SER A 145 11.04 -11.05 -4.22
N THR A 146 11.11 -11.80 -3.12
CA THR A 146 10.05 -11.82 -2.11
C THR A 146 10.66 -11.93 -0.72
N ALA A 147 10.30 -10.97 0.12
CA ALA A 147 10.57 -10.99 1.54
C ALA A 147 9.26 -11.11 2.34
N VAL A 148 9.37 -11.68 3.53
CA VAL A 148 8.35 -11.73 4.56
C VAL A 148 8.83 -10.90 5.73
N ILE A 149 7.97 -10.04 6.26
CA ILE A 149 8.22 -9.23 7.46
C ILE A 149 7.08 -9.48 8.45
N ALA A 150 7.40 -9.71 9.71
CA ALA A 150 6.43 -10.00 10.76
C ALA A 150 6.94 -9.54 12.15
N PRO A 151 6.04 -9.29 13.12
CA PRO A 151 6.37 -8.94 14.51
C PRO A 151 6.83 -10.14 15.35
N SER A 152 6.61 -11.38 14.88
CA SER A 152 7.05 -12.58 15.60
C SER A 152 7.76 -13.57 14.69
N ARG A 153 8.62 -14.40 15.29
CA ARG A 153 9.33 -15.46 14.58
C ARG A 153 8.36 -16.50 14.03
N GLU A 154 7.35 -16.84 14.81
CA GLU A 154 6.28 -17.77 14.48
C GLU A 154 5.53 -17.28 13.24
N LEU A 155 5.09 -16.02 13.23
CA LEU A 155 4.38 -15.46 12.09
C LEU A 155 5.28 -15.32 10.85
N ALA A 156 6.58 -15.02 11.02
CA ALA A 156 7.53 -15.04 9.91
C ALA A 156 7.66 -16.45 9.29
N ARG A 157 7.64 -17.52 10.11
CA ARG A 157 7.64 -18.91 9.61
C ARG A 157 6.38 -19.21 8.79
N ASP A 158 5.23 -18.74 9.26
CA ASP A 158 3.96 -18.93 8.57
C ASP A 158 3.92 -18.16 7.25
N GLY A 159 4.43 -16.94 7.22
CA GLY A 159 4.62 -16.18 5.98
C GLY A 159 5.57 -16.87 4.99
N ILE A 160 6.69 -17.43 5.45
CA ILE A 160 7.60 -18.22 4.60
C ILE A 160 6.86 -19.43 4.01
N ASN A 161 6.04 -20.12 4.81
CA ASN A 161 5.27 -21.27 4.32
C ASN A 161 4.24 -20.84 3.28
N LEU A 162 3.50 -19.77 3.56
CA LEU A 162 2.47 -19.20 2.69
C LEU A 162 3.04 -18.83 1.31
N VAL A 163 4.13 -18.08 1.27
CA VAL A 163 4.81 -17.68 0.02
C VAL A 163 5.33 -18.90 -0.77
N ASN A 164 5.69 -19.99 -0.09
CA ASN A 164 6.10 -21.24 -0.73
C ASN A 164 4.90 -22.13 -1.14
N GLY A 165 3.67 -21.63 -1.09
CA GLY A 165 2.45 -22.37 -1.42
C GLY A 165 2.08 -23.44 -0.39
N LYS A 166 2.69 -23.40 0.80
CA LYS A 166 2.41 -24.31 1.92
C LYS A 166 1.54 -23.57 2.92
N GLY A 167 0.23 -23.68 2.77
CA GLY A 167 -0.73 -22.99 3.64
C GLY A 167 -2.12 -22.98 3.02
N THR A 168 -3.07 -22.37 3.71
CA THR A 168 -4.39 -22.09 3.13
C THR A 168 -4.50 -20.59 2.89
N ALA A 169 -4.75 -20.20 1.65
CA ALA A 169 -4.96 -18.81 1.29
C ALA A 169 -6.40 -18.36 1.62
N LYS A 170 -6.58 -17.09 2.01
CA LYS A 170 -7.91 -16.51 2.18
C LYS A 170 -8.64 -16.45 0.84
N LYS A 171 -9.90 -16.89 0.85
CA LYS A 171 -10.83 -16.56 -0.23
C LYS A 171 -11.37 -15.16 0.03
N LEU A 172 -10.83 -14.17 -0.67
CA LEU A 172 -11.36 -12.81 -0.59
C LEU A 172 -12.79 -12.77 -1.16
N PRO A 173 -13.68 -11.97 -0.56
CA PRO A 173 -15.08 -11.94 -0.97
C PRO A 173 -15.26 -11.38 -2.38
N GLY A 174 -16.28 -11.84 -3.09
CA GLY A 174 -16.58 -11.45 -4.47
C GLY A 174 -16.60 -9.94 -4.73
N PRO A 175 -17.22 -9.11 -3.86
CA PRO A 175 -17.24 -7.66 -3.99
C PRO A 175 -15.86 -7.00 -4.17
N ILE A 176 -14.78 -7.53 -3.58
CA ILE A 176 -13.43 -6.98 -3.79
C ILE A 176 -12.99 -7.07 -5.26
N GLY A 177 -13.44 -8.13 -5.96
CA GLY A 177 -13.18 -8.32 -7.38
C GLY A 177 -13.95 -7.34 -8.24
N GLU A 178 -15.17 -6.99 -7.85
CA GLU A 178 -15.99 -6.02 -8.59
C GLU A 178 -15.51 -4.58 -8.39
N ILE A 179 -15.21 -4.18 -7.15
CA ILE A 179 -14.68 -2.84 -6.87
C ILE A 179 -13.33 -2.61 -7.56
N SER A 180 -12.48 -3.64 -7.67
CA SER A 180 -11.20 -3.55 -8.38
C SER A 180 -11.30 -3.15 -9.85
N LYS A 181 -12.46 -3.40 -10.48
CA LYS A 181 -12.71 -3.05 -11.90
C LYS A 181 -13.07 -1.59 -12.10
N LYS A 182 -13.32 -0.82 -11.04
CA LYS A 182 -13.64 0.61 -11.14
C LYS A 182 -12.45 1.44 -11.61
N ALA A 183 -11.22 0.99 -11.33
CA ALA A 183 -10.00 1.56 -11.89
C ALA A 183 -9.40 0.61 -12.94
N LYS A 184 -8.89 1.17 -14.06
CA LYS A 184 -8.15 0.38 -15.06
C LYS A 184 -6.78 -0.04 -14.55
N ALA A 185 -6.13 0.84 -13.78
CA ALA A 185 -4.84 0.60 -13.15
C ALA A 185 -4.94 0.88 -11.64
N PRO A 186 -5.52 -0.06 -10.85
CA PRO A 186 -5.52 0.04 -9.39
C PRO A 186 -4.09 -0.11 -8.87
N PHE A 187 -3.69 0.79 -7.98
CA PHE A 187 -2.39 0.75 -7.31
C PHE A 187 -2.48 0.60 -5.79
N MET A 188 -3.67 0.75 -5.22
CA MET A 188 -3.97 0.44 -3.83
C MET A 188 -5.29 -0.31 -3.74
N MET A 189 -5.33 -1.31 -2.86
CA MET A 189 -6.53 -2.07 -2.53
C MET A 189 -6.56 -2.40 -1.05
N GLY A 190 -7.72 -2.28 -0.43
CA GLY A 190 -7.95 -2.67 0.96
C GLY A 190 -9.23 -3.47 1.11
N TYR A 191 -9.22 -4.38 2.08
CA TYR A 191 -10.39 -5.12 2.55
C TYR A 191 -10.28 -5.34 4.06
N ALA A 192 -11.41 -5.23 4.75
CA ALA A 192 -11.56 -5.60 6.15
C ALA A 192 -12.89 -6.32 6.38
N ASP A 193 -12.82 -7.45 7.10
CA ASP A 193 -13.92 -8.15 7.78
C ASP A 193 -14.07 -7.49 9.16
N LEU A 194 -14.94 -6.49 9.26
CA LEU A 194 -15.12 -5.69 10.49
C LEU A 194 -15.83 -6.49 11.59
N ASP A 195 -16.79 -7.35 11.22
CA ASP A 195 -17.38 -8.33 12.16
C ASP A 195 -16.28 -9.19 12.78
N GLY A 196 -15.28 -9.59 11.99
CA GLY A 196 -14.13 -10.35 12.45
C GLY A 196 -13.05 -9.57 13.20
N LEU A 197 -13.18 -8.25 13.32
CA LEU A 197 -12.24 -7.34 13.98
C LEU A 197 -12.85 -6.71 15.25
N GLU A 198 -14.03 -7.16 15.68
CA GLU A 198 -14.80 -6.55 16.77
C GLU A 198 -14.02 -6.42 18.09
N ASP A 199 -13.13 -7.36 18.38
CA ASP A 199 -12.30 -7.37 19.60
C ASP A 199 -11.16 -6.36 19.57
N VAL A 200 -10.82 -5.82 18.39
CA VAL A 200 -9.71 -4.88 18.17
C VAL A 200 -10.23 -3.47 17.84
N ILE A 201 -11.41 -3.38 17.24
CA ILE A 201 -12.07 -2.10 16.96
C ILE A 201 -12.72 -1.60 18.26
N GLU A 202 -12.07 -0.61 18.89
CA GLU A 202 -12.53 -0.06 20.18
C GLU A 202 -13.86 0.71 20.09
N ASP A 203 -14.21 1.26 18.91
CA ASP A 203 -15.45 2.00 18.72
C ASP A 203 -16.62 1.04 18.40
N PRO A 204 -17.55 0.80 19.36
CA PRO A 204 -18.67 -0.10 19.15
C PRO A 204 -19.60 0.37 18.02
N THR A 205 -19.60 1.68 17.72
CA THR A 205 -20.39 2.27 16.64
C THR A 205 -20.00 1.70 15.29
N VAL A 206 -18.71 1.44 15.06
CA VAL A 206 -18.23 0.85 13.81
C VAL A 206 -18.77 -0.55 13.64
N ASN A 207 -18.72 -1.36 14.71
CA ASN A 207 -19.21 -2.74 14.72
C ASN A 207 -20.74 -2.80 14.53
N ASP A 208 -21.48 -1.88 15.15
CA ASP A 208 -22.94 -1.79 15.00
C ASP A 208 -23.38 -1.31 13.61
N MET A 209 -22.50 -0.65 12.87
CA MET A 209 -22.83 -0.05 11.58
C MET A 209 -22.37 -0.88 10.39
N ALA A 210 -21.20 -1.50 10.45
CA ALA A 210 -20.51 -2.06 9.29
C ALA A 210 -19.94 -3.46 9.53
N ARG A 211 -20.09 -4.31 8.52
CA ARG A 211 -19.64 -5.72 8.50
C ARG A 211 -18.37 -5.91 7.71
N GLU A 212 -18.27 -5.23 6.59
CA GLU A 212 -17.12 -5.28 5.70
C GLU A 212 -16.84 -3.90 5.13
N ALA A 213 -15.55 -3.60 4.96
CA ALA A 213 -15.10 -2.41 4.24
C ALA A 213 -14.12 -2.81 3.14
N MET A 214 -14.22 -2.11 2.01
CA MET A 214 -13.37 -2.31 0.84
C MET A 214 -12.98 -0.95 0.28
N MET A 215 -11.73 -0.83 -0.16
CA MET A 215 -11.27 0.36 -0.85
C MET A 215 -10.42 0.01 -2.05
N ILE A 216 -10.48 0.85 -3.08
CA ILE A 216 -9.53 0.85 -4.19
C ILE A 216 -9.12 2.29 -4.49
N VAL A 217 -7.87 2.44 -4.90
CA VAL A 217 -7.34 3.67 -5.50
C VAL A 217 -6.56 3.29 -6.74
N GLY A 218 -6.75 4.03 -7.81
CA GLY A 218 -6.09 3.79 -9.09
C GLY A 218 -6.37 4.88 -10.10
N GLU A 219 -5.88 4.68 -11.32
CA GLU A 219 -6.16 5.58 -12.43
C GLU A 219 -6.96 4.90 -13.54
N SER A 220 -7.72 5.72 -14.28
CA SER A 220 -8.44 5.32 -15.48
C SER A 220 -8.36 6.39 -16.56
N GLY A 221 -7.32 6.33 -17.39
CA GLY A 221 -6.97 7.44 -18.26
C GLY A 221 -6.30 8.53 -17.43
N ASP A 222 -6.70 9.79 -17.60
CA ASP A 222 -6.17 10.92 -16.84
C ASP A 222 -6.87 11.14 -15.48
N ASP A 223 -7.86 10.30 -15.14
CA ASP A 223 -8.63 10.45 -13.91
C ASP A 223 -8.07 9.56 -12.79
N LEU A 224 -7.87 10.14 -11.61
CA LEU A 224 -7.80 9.40 -10.36
C LEU A 224 -9.18 8.84 -10.04
N VAL A 225 -9.23 7.57 -9.68
CA VAL A 225 -10.43 6.86 -9.25
C VAL A 225 -10.19 6.31 -7.86
N MET A 226 -11.05 6.70 -6.92
CA MET A 226 -11.15 6.08 -5.61
C MET A 226 -12.57 5.55 -5.44
N SER A 227 -12.69 4.37 -4.85
CA SER A 227 -13.99 3.81 -4.47
C SER A 227 -13.87 3.15 -3.13
N VAL A 228 -14.77 3.52 -2.22
CA VAL A 228 -14.95 2.89 -0.91
C VAL A 228 -16.31 2.22 -0.90
N GLN A 229 -16.35 0.96 -0.52
CA GLN A 229 -17.59 0.21 -0.29
C GLN A 229 -17.66 -0.25 1.16
N VAL A 230 -18.82 -0.06 1.76
CA VAL A 230 -19.11 -0.55 3.11
C VAL A 230 -20.39 -1.37 3.06
N VAL A 231 -20.31 -2.59 3.58
CA VAL A 231 -21.47 -3.45 3.78
C VAL A 231 -21.98 -3.20 5.19
N ALA A 232 -23.15 -2.59 5.32
CA ALA A 232 -23.74 -2.27 6.61
C ALA A 232 -24.37 -3.51 7.28
N GLN A 233 -24.61 -3.43 8.60
CA GLN A 233 -25.29 -4.49 9.36
C GLN A 233 -26.69 -4.80 8.84
N SER A 234 -27.40 -3.80 8.31
CA SER A 234 -28.73 -3.95 7.74
C SER A 234 -28.99 -2.97 6.59
N VAL A 235 -30.08 -3.18 5.85
CA VAL A 235 -30.54 -2.25 4.80
C VAL A 235 -30.93 -0.88 5.38
N GLU A 236 -31.51 -0.88 6.58
CA GLU A 236 -31.88 0.35 7.31
C GLU A 236 -30.62 1.10 7.77
N THR A 237 -29.66 0.39 8.35
CA THR A 237 -28.35 0.95 8.73
C THR A 237 -27.65 1.57 7.52
N ALA A 238 -27.69 0.89 6.36
CA ALA A 238 -27.13 1.43 5.12
C ALA A 238 -27.82 2.73 4.68
N GLU A 239 -29.14 2.86 4.92
CA GLU A 239 -29.87 4.11 4.67
C GLU A 239 -29.35 5.25 5.52
N HIS A 240 -29.23 5.01 6.83
CA HIS A 240 -28.78 6.00 7.79
C HIS A 240 -27.36 6.47 7.49
N MET A 241 -26.47 5.54 7.19
CA MET A 241 -25.11 5.84 6.76
C MET A 241 -25.07 6.63 5.44
N GLN A 242 -25.87 6.26 4.44
CA GLN A 242 -25.94 7.03 3.18
C GLN A 242 -26.40 8.47 3.44
N ASN A 243 -27.43 8.65 4.28
CA ASN A 243 -27.93 9.96 4.66
C ASN A 243 -26.90 10.75 5.45
N MET A 244 -26.15 10.10 6.35
CA MET A 244 -25.07 10.71 7.11
C MET A 244 -23.96 11.23 6.18
N VAL A 245 -23.46 10.39 5.26
CA VAL A 245 -22.42 10.81 4.30
C VAL A 245 -22.91 11.94 3.41
N ASN A 246 -24.14 11.86 2.88
CA ASN A 246 -24.72 12.96 2.10
C ASN A 246 -24.89 14.25 2.91
N GLY A 247 -25.27 14.13 4.18
CA GLY A 247 -25.37 15.26 5.11
C GLY A 247 -24.01 15.92 5.36
N LEU A 248 -22.96 15.12 5.58
CA LEU A 248 -21.58 15.61 5.74
C LEU A 248 -21.08 16.30 4.48
N ILE A 249 -21.31 15.73 3.29
CA ILE A 249 -20.95 16.36 2.01
C ILE A 249 -21.71 17.68 1.83
N GLY A 250 -23.01 17.69 2.12
CA GLY A 250 -23.85 18.88 2.03
C GLY A 250 -23.38 19.98 2.99
N PHE A 251 -23.08 19.63 4.24
CA PHE A 251 -22.57 20.57 5.24
C PHE A 251 -21.20 21.12 4.86
N ALA A 252 -20.28 20.24 4.43
CA ALA A 252 -18.97 20.65 3.94
C ALA A 252 -19.10 21.64 2.79
N ALA A 253 -20.03 21.44 1.85
CA ALA A 253 -20.23 22.31 0.70
C ALA A 253 -20.77 23.72 1.06
N LEU A 254 -21.51 23.87 2.16
CA LEU A 254 -22.07 25.18 2.57
C LEU A 254 -20.99 26.20 2.94
N GLY A 255 -19.85 25.76 3.47
CA GLY A 255 -18.76 26.63 3.91
C GLY A 255 -17.75 27.01 2.82
N GLN A 256 -17.91 26.52 1.59
CA GLN A 256 -16.88 26.62 0.55
C GLN A 256 -17.20 27.66 -0.52
N GLU A 257 -18.02 28.67 -0.20
CA GLU A 257 -18.40 29.69 -1.17
C GLU A 257 -17.17 30.33 -1.86
N ASP A 258 -16.12 30.55 -1.08
CA ASP A 258 -14.86 31.17 -1.48
C ASP A 258 -13.73 30.18 -1.81
N ASN A 259 -13.99 28.86 -1.82
CA ASN A 259 -13.01 27.82 -2.17
C ASN A 259 -13.51 26.95 -3.34
N PRO A 260 -13.32 27.39 -4.59
CA PRO A 260 -13.75 26.68 -5.80
C PRO A 260 -13.15 25.28 -5.94
N GLU A 261 -11.90 25.08 -5.52
CA GLU A 261 -11.18 23.81 -5.61
C GLU A 261 -11.83 22.76 -4.70
N LEU A 262 -12.09 23.09 -3.44
CA LEU A 262 -12.75 22.20 -2.49
C LEU A 262 -14.21 21.91 -2.90
N LYS A 263 -14.91 22.90 -3.49
CA LYS A 263 -16.23 22.66 -4.10
C LYS A 263 -16.17 21.61 -5.20
N ASP A 264 -15.17 21.67 -6.08
CA ASP A 264 -15.02 20.71 -7.17
C ASP A 264 -14.68 19.31 -6.65
N LEU A 265 -13.85 19.20 -5.61
CA LEU A 265 -13.58 17.94 -4.90
C LEU A 265 -14.85 17.32 -4.33
N LEU A 266 -15.66 18.11 -3.61
CA LEU A 266 -16.92 17.63 -3.03
C LEU A 266 -17.93 17.19 -4.10
N LYS A 267 -18.01 17.89 -5.24
CA LYS A 267 -18.89 17.51 -6.37
C LYS A 267 -18.43 16.22 -7.08
N ALA A 268 -17.15 15.89 -7.01
CA ALA A 268 -16.61 14.66 -7.59
C ALA A 268 -16.98 13.41 -6.79
N LEU A 269 -17.41 13.57 -5.53
CA LEU A 269 -17.93 12.48 -4.70
C LEU A 269 -19.34 12.08 -5.14
N LYS A 270 -19.55 10.79 -5.28
CA LYS A 270 -20.85 10.18 -5.57
C LYS A 270 -21.15 9.09 -4.56
N VAL A 271 -22.19 9.30 -3.77
CA VAL A 271 -22.69 8.31 -2.81
C VAL A 271 -23.83 7.54 -3.45
N SER A 272 -23.75 6.22 -3.43
CA SER A 272 -24.82 5.33 -3.88
C SER A 272 -25.04 4.21 -2.87
N ARG A 273 -26.22 3.60 -2.90
CA ARG A 273 -26.58 2.45 -2.06
C ARG A 273 -27.27 1.39 -2.91
N LYS A 274 -26.94 0.14 -2.65
CA LYS A 274 -27.65 -1.04 -3.15
C LYS A 274 -27.84 -2.01 -2.00
N GLU A 275 -29.10 -2.22 -1.59
CA GLU A 275 -29.44 -3.02 -0.41
C GLU A 275 -28.67 -2.52 0.82
N SER A 276 -27.91 -3.39 1.49
CA SER A 276 -27.07 -3.05 2.65
C SER A 276 -25.70 -2.49 2.27
N THR A 277 -25.37 -2.34 0.99
CA THR A 277 -24.05 -1.86 0.55
C THR A 277 -24.09 -0.40 0.17
N ILE A 278 -23.18 0.39 0.73
CA ILE A 278 -22.95 1.79 0.39
C ILE A 278 -21.68 1.87 -0.43
N THR A 279 -21.67 2.72 -1.45
CA THR A 279 -20.49 3.00 -2.27
C THR A 279 -20.29 4.50 -2.34
N VAL A 280 -19.09 4.95 -1.98
CA VAL A 280 -18.61 6.31 -2.20
C VAL A 280 -17.57 6.24 -3.31
N ASP A 281 -17.90 6.82 -4.45
CA ASP A 281 -17.00 6.91 -5.61
C ASP A 281 -16.47 8.34 -5.74
N PHE A 282 -15.18 8.45 -6.00
CA PHE A 282 -14.52 9.70 -6.37
C PHE A 282 -13.85 9.51 -7.73
N LYS A 283 -14.03 10.49 -8.61
CA LYS A 283 -13.38 10.52 -9.92
C LYS A 283 -13.09 11.95 -10.34
N MET A 284 -11.81 12.26 -10.54
CA MET A 284 -11.35 13.58 -10.96
C MET A 284 -10.06 13.48 -11.76
N ALA A 285 -9.86 14.39 -12.71
CA ALA A 285 -8.60 14.52 -13.45
C ALA A 285 -7.44 14.74 -12.49
N VAL A 286 -6.35 14.00 -12.66
CA VAL A 286 -5.16 14.09 -11.79
C VAL A 286 -4.59 15.50 -11.76
N GLU A 287 -4.57 16.22 -12.88
CA GLU A 287 -4.11 17.62 -12.93
C GLU A 287 -4.86 18.52 -11.96
N LYS A 288 -6.19 18.41 -11.89
CA LYS A 288 -7.00 19.21 -10.97
C LYS A 288 -6.70 18.88 -9.51
N ILE A 289 -6.34 17.64 -9.22
CA ILE A 289 -5.97 17.21 -7.87
C ILE A 289 -4.62 17.83 -7.50
N LEU A 290 -3.64 17.77 -8.39
CA LEU A 290 -2.32 18.36 -8.18
C LEU A 290 -2.41 19.88 -7.97
N GLU A 291 -3.22 20.58 -8.78
CA GLU A 291 -3.48 22.02 -8.63
C GLU A 291 -4.12 22.36 -7.27
N ALA A 292 -5.00 21.50 -6.75
CA ALA A 292 -5.66 21.70 -5.45
C ALA A 292 -4.76 21.37 -4.25
N VAL A 293 -3.72 20.55 -4.44
CA VAL A 293 -2.83 20.06 -3.39
C VAL A 293 -1.61 20.96 -3.23
N ASP A 294 -1.19 21.68 -4.27
CA ASP A 294 -0.06 22.63 -4.26
C ASP A 294 -0.10 23.64 -3.09
N PRO A 295 -1.24 24.29 -2.76
CA PRO A 295 -1.31 25.22 -1.62
C PRO A 295 -1.43 24.52 -0.25
N ALA A 296 -1.81 23.24 -0.21
CA ALA A 296 -2.06 22.50 1.02
C ALA A 296 -0.84 21.71 1.51
N LEU A 297 0.11 21.40 0.60
CA LEU A 297 1.39 20.78 0.97
C LEU A 297 2.38 21.78 1.57
N GLU A 298 2.28 23.09 1.26
CA GLU A 298 3.07 24.12 1.96
C GLU A 298 2.75 24.17 3.48
N ASP A 299 1.55 23.76 3.89
CA ASP A 299 1.12 23.70 5.30
C ASP A 299 1.34 22.32 5.96
N LEU A 300 1.60 21.27 5.17
CA LEU A 300 1.90 19.91 5.64
C LEU A 300 3.41 19.70 5.65
N ASP A 301 4.08 20.40 6.56
CA ASP A 301 5.47 20.15 6.95
C ASP A 301 5.51 18.77 7.66
N LEU A 302 5.43 17.69 6.87
CA LEU A 302 5.68 16.34 7.33
C LEU A 302 7.18 16.18 7.49
N ASP A 303 7.67 16.60 8.65
CA ASP A 303 9.02 16.35 9.13
C ASP A 303 9.17 14.83 9.29
N ILE A 304 9.48 14.13 8.19
CA ILE A 304 9.91 12.73 8.25
C ILE A 304 11.37 12.77 8.69
N ASP A 305 11.57 13.01 9.97
CA ASP A 305 12.86 12.88 10.61
C ASP A 305 13.21 11.39 10.65
N ILE A 306 13.81 10.90 9.56
CA ILE A 306 14.44 9.59 9.55
C ILE A 306 15.74 9.75 10.35
N ASP A 307 15.64 9.54 11.67
CA ASP A 307 16.81 9.39 12.54
C ASP A 307 17.60 8.16 12.07
N LEU A 308 18.54 8.40 11.16
CA LEU A 308 19.49 7.41 10.67
C LEU A 308 20.65 7.22 11.67
N GLY A 309 20.45 7.42 12.98
CA GLY A 309 21.32 6.89 14.04
C GLY A 309 22.81 7.22 13.94
N ALA A 310 23.19 8.21 13.14
CA ALA A 310 24.56 8.67 13.04
C ALA A 310 24.80 9.59 14.22
N LYS A 311 25.15 9.00 15.37
CA LYS A 311 25.80 9.76 16.44
C LYS A 311 27.11 10.29 15.87
N ASP A 312 27.11 11.56 15.48
CA ASP A 312 28.30 12.35 15.30
C ASP A 312 29.14 12.22 16.57
N LYS A 313 30.23 11.47 16.44
CA LYS A 313 31.39 11.64 17.28
C LYS A 313 32.13 12.83 16.68
N ASP A 314 32.11 13.95 17.39
CA ASP A 314 33.26 14.85 17.54
C ASP A 314 32.97 15.72 18.76
N GLU A 315 33.75 15.53 19.82
CA GLU A 315 34.82 16.45 20.20
C GLU A 315 34.26 17.80 20.68
N ASP A 316 34.19 17.95 22.00
CA ASP A 316 34.74 19.17 22.59
C ASP A 316 35.59 18.81 23.80
N LYS A 317 36.87 19.11 23.62
CA LYS A 317 37.86 19.33 24.67
C LYS A 317 37.61 20.73 25.25
N ASP A 318 38.04 20.91 26.48
CA ASP A 318 38.43 22.21 27.09
C ASP A 318 37.31 23.24 27.37
N GLU A 319 36.81 23.25 28.61
CA GLU A 319 37.08 24.30 29.62
C GLU A 319 36.67 23.86 31.04
#